data_AF-A0A9D7T3V6-F1
#
_entry.id   AF-A0A9D7T3V6-F1
#
_cell.length_a   1.000
_cell.length_b   1.000
_cell.length_c   1.000
_cell.angle_alpha   90.00
_cell.angle_beta   90.00
_cell.angle_gamma   90.00
#
_symmetry.space_group_name_H-M   'P 1'
#
loop_
_entity.id
_entity.type
_entity.pdbx_description
1 polymer ?
#
loop_
_entity_poly.entity_id
_entity_poly.type
_entity_poly.pdbx_seq_one_letter_code
_entity_poly.pdbx_strand_id
1 'polypeptide(L)'
;MVPTAAKRLMRLSFFEFQAPLDISAATVRDVQEFWSLRTRSRNELIEAGIDLAHLNAKYETSIQRNAALEGEVARLQELLKLPSYTEYRAEPARVARRDFNVWWQRMVIRKGRNYGITEGAPVIFVGGVVGRVRVVHAYTSEVELISNPGLRMAATIEGDTRPLSYQGGNNPTFGPAKGTVEFVPLDVTATPSASRRLVTSGVGGVFPAGLTIGQIFRVDPSTDGLFKTGEVRLDPRLDSVSEVTVLIPLQTD
;
A
#
# COMPACT_ATOMS: atom_id res chain seq x y z
N MET A 1 34.42 -61.79 -35.57
CA MET A 1 34.77 -62.40 -34.26
C MET A 1 35.62 -61.42 -33.48
N VAL A 2 35.06 -60.92 -32.37
CA VAL A 2 35.74 -60.30 -31.21
C VAL A 2 36.60 -61.42 -30.57
N PRO A 3 37.77 -61.21 -29.88
CA PRO A 3 37.76 -60.50 -28.60
C PRO A 3 39.04 -59.85 -28.03
N THR A 4 38.84 -59.29 -26.82
CA THR A 4 39.74 -59.28 -25.65
C THR A 4 40.47 -57.98 -25.23
N ALA A 5 39.85 -56.82 -25.41
CA ALA A 5 40.21 -55.59 -24.68
C ALA A 5 39.61 -55.49 -23.26
N ALA A 6 38.78 -56.44 -22.81
CA ALA A 6 37.81 -56.19 -21.73
C ALA A 6 38.02 -56.95 -20.41
N LYS A 7 39.16 -57.60 -20.15
CA LYS A 7 39.30 -58.52 -18.99
C LYS A 7 40.25 -58.11 -17.85
N ARG A 8 40.84 -56.92 -17.86
CA ARG A 8 41.87 -56.58 -16.84
C ARG A 8 41.58 -55.38 -15.92
N LEU A 9 40.40 -54.76 -16.03
CA LEU A 9 40.05 -53.56 -15.25
C LEU A 9 38.76 -53.73 -14.42
N MET A 10 38.53 -54.92 -13.85
CA MET A 10 37.46 -55.16 -12.87
C MET A 10 38.01 -55.67 -11.54
N ARG A 11 38.69 -54.83 -10.76
CA ARG A 11 38.87 -55.15 -9.32
C ARG A 11 39.14 -54.02 -8.32
N LEU A 12 38.98 -52.75 -8.66
CA LEU A 12 39.17 -51.66 -7.68
C LEU A 12 38.18 -50.52 -7.92
N SER A 13 36.93 -50.71 -7.49
CA SER A 13 35.95 -49.68 -7.05
C SER A 13 34.59 -50.35 -6.91
N PHE A 14 34.44 -51.16 -5.85
CA PHE A 14 33.16 -51.63 -5.36
C PHE A 14 33.03 -51.10 -3.92
N PHE A 15 31.86 -50.57 -3.60
CA PHE A 15 31.47 -49.85 -2.36
C PHE A 15 31.69 -48.34 -2.35
N GLU A 16 30.89 -47.63 -3.16
CA GLU A 16 29.89 -46.66 -2.70
C GLU A 16 29.34 -45.94 -3.93
N PHE A 17 28.28 -46.46 -4.54
CA PHE A 17 27.29 -45.64 -5.23
C PHE A 17 26.04 -46.49 -5.47
N GLN A 18 25.38 -46.88 -4.37
CA GLN A 18 23.95 -47.15 -4.38
C GLN A 18 23.26 -45.86 -3.92
N ALA A 19 22.97 -45.00 -4.89
CA ALA A 19 21.88 -44.03 -4.81
C ALA A 19 21.25 -43.92 -6.21
N PRO A 20 19.91 -43.82 -6.30
CA PRO A 20 19.13 -44.27 -7.46
C PRO A 20 19.34 -43.43 -8.73
N LEU A 21 19.23 -44.06 -9.90
CA LEU A 21 19.22 -43.46 -11.23
C LEU A 21 17.91 -42.69 -11.56
N ASP A 22 17.28 -42.06 -10.57
CA ASP A 22 16.02 -41.31 -10.73
C ASP A 22 16.16 -39.85 -10.26
N ILE A 23 17.21 -39.15 -10.73
CA ILE A 23 17.26 -37.68 -10.67
C ILE A 23 16.81 -37.13 -12.02
N SER A 24 15.50 -36.93 -12.06
CA SER A 24 14.64 -36.36 -13.09
C SER A 24 15.16 -35.10 -13.81
N ALA A 25 14.56 -34.83 -14.96
CA ALA A 25 14.78 -33.72 -15.90
C ALA A 25 14.61 -32.27 -15.35
N ALA A 26 14.60 -32.07 -14.04
CA ALA A 26 14.48 -30.76 -13.38
C ALA A 26 15.83 -30.05 -13.19
N THR A 27 16.89 -30.77 -12.81
CA THR A 27 18.20 -30.15 -12.50
C THR A 27 18.95 -29.62 -13.75
N VAL A 28 18.64 -30.15 -14.94
CA VAL A 28 19.21 -29.65 -16.21
C VAL A 28 18.55 -28.34 -16.64
N ARG A 29 17.29 -28.09 -16.27
CA ARG A 29 16.63 -26.79 -16.50
C ARG A 29 17.11 -25.73 -15.52
N ASP A 30 17.32 -26.10 -14.25
CA ASP A 30 17.84 -25.17 -13.23
C ASP A 30 19.24 -24.63 -13.56
N VAL A 31 20.09 -25.45 -14.20
CA VAL A 31 21.41 -24.97 -14.65
C VAL A 31 21.25 -24.03 -15.85
N GLN A 32 20.37 -24.30 -16.82
CA GLN A 32 20.08 -23.36 -17.92
C GLN A 32 19.44 -22.05 -17.43
N GLU A 33 18.58 -22.10 -16.42
CA GLU A 33 17.94 -20.92 -15.81
C GLU A 33 18.92 -20.13 -14.94
N PHE A 34 19.84 -20.81 -14.25
CA PHE A 34 20.96 -20.19 -13.53
C PHE A 34 21.98 -19.50 -14.46
N TRP A 35 22.23 -20.06 -15.65
CA TRP A 35 23.08 -19.43 -16.68
C TRP A 35 22.34 -18.36 -17.50
N SER A 36 21.00 -18.42 -17.64
CA SER A 36 20.20 -17.36 -18.30
C SER A 36 19.96 -16.15 -17.38
N LEU A 37 19.88 -16.34 -16.07
CA LEU A 37 19.78 -15.26 -15.08
C LEU A 37 21.09 -14.47 -14.88
N ARG A 38 22.23 -14.97 -15.39
CA ARG A 38 23.55 -14.33 -15.24
C ARG A 38 24.01 -13.51 -16.46
N THR A 39 23.26 -13.51 -17.55
CA THR A 39 23.57 -12.74 -18.76
C THR A 39 22.50 -11.70 -19.05
N ARG A 40 22.24 -10.77 -18.13
CA ARG A 40 21.78 -9.45 -18.57
C ARG A 40 22.94 -8.84 -19.36
N SER A 41 22.69 -8.42 -20.59
CA SER A 41 23.73 -7.85 -21.42
C SER A 41 24.35 -6.64 -20.71
N ARG A 42 25.67 -6.39 -20.84
CA ARG A 42 26.31 -5.20 -20.23
C ARG A 42 25.57 -3.91 -20.61
N ASN A 43 24.96 -3.88 -21.79
CA ASN A 43 24.20 -2.74 -22.29
C ASN A 43 22.91 -2.50 -21.48
N GLU A 44 22.15 -3.55 -21.13
CA GLU A 44 20.95 -3.42 -20.29
C GLU A 44 21.26 -2.89 -18.88
N LEU A 45 22.40 -3.29 -18.30
CA LEU A 45 22.83 -2.78 -16.99
C LEU A 45 23.25 -1.31 -17.06
N ILE A 46 23.88 -0.90 -18.17
CA ILE A 46 24.22 0.51 -18.41
C ILE A 46 22.95 1.34 -18.62
N GLU A 47 22.01 0.86 -19.42
CA GLU A 47 20.73 1.51 -19.67
C GLU A 47 19.92 1.66 -18.37
N ALA A 48 19.78 0.59 -17.58
CA ALA A 48 19.13 0.66 -16.27
C ALA A 48 19.84 1.62 -15.29
N GLY A 49 21.17 1.73 -15.37
CA GLY A 49 21.94 2.68 -14.57
C GLY A 49 21.68 4.13 -14.98
N ILE A 50 21.60 4.40 -16.28
CA ILE A 50 21.25 5.72 -16.84
C ILE A 50 19.81 6.08 -16.44
N ASP A 51 18.86 5.16 -16.60
CA ASP A 51 17.46 5.38 -16.23
C ASP A 51 17.29 5.65 -14.74
N LEU A 52 18.00 4.89 -13.89
CA LEU A 52 18.01 5.12 -12.45
C LEU A 52 18.59 6.49 -12.11
N ALA A 53 19.68 6.90 -12.77
CA ALA A 53 20.27 8.21 -12.59
C ALA A 53 19.31 9.34 -13.00
N HIS A 54 18.63 9.19 -14.14
CA HIS A 54 17.60 10.14 -14.59
C HIS A 54 16.43 10.23 -13.60
N LEU A 55 15.96 9.07 -13.10
CA LEU A 55 14.87 9.02 -12.14
C LEU A 55 15.26 9.67 -10.81
N ASN A 56 16.49 9.41 -10.34
CA ASN A 56 17.03 10.06 -9.14
C ASN A 56 17.15 11.57 -9.31
N ALA A 57 17.71 12.06 -10.41
CA ALA A 57 17.81 13.50 -10.69
C ALA A 57 16.42 14.17 -10.74
N LYS A 58 15.43 13.48 -11.32
CA LYS A 58 14.03 13.94 -11.32
C LYS A 58 13.47 13.99 -9.90
N TYR A 59 13.69 12.97 -9.07
CA TYR A 59 13.24 12.97 -7.69
C TYR A 59 13.92 14.04 -6.84
N GLU A 60 15.22 14.24 -6.99
CA GLU A 60 15.97 15.31 -6.32
C GLU A 60 15.39 16.69 -6.67
N THR A 61 15.10 16.94 -7.95
CA THR A 61 14.45 18.17 -8.40
C THR A 61 13.07 18.35 -7.76
N SER A 62 12.27 17.29 -7.69
CA SER A 62 10.96 17.32 -7.03
C SER A 62 11.07 17.58 -5.53
N ILE A 63 12.07 17.01 -4.85
CA ILE A 63 12.32 17.24 -3.42
C ILE A 63 12.67 18.71 -3.18
N GLN A 64 13.59 19.28 -3.98
CA GLN A 64 13.95 20.69 -3.87
C GLN A 64 12.75 21.61 -4.10
N ARG A 65 11.92 21.29 -5.13
CA ARG A 65 10.72 22.06 -5.43
C ARG A 65 9.69 21.97 -4.30
N ASN A 66 9.47 20.78 -3.73
CA ASN A 66 8.58 20.62 -2.59
C ASN A 66 9.07 21.39 -1.37
N ALA A 67 10.36 21.31 -1.05
CA ALA A 67 10.94 22.08 0.06
C ALA A 67 10.75 23.61 -0.13
N ALA A 68 10.90 24.11 -1.36
CA ALA A 68 10.62 25.51 -1.67
C ALA A 68 9.14 25.88 -1.51
N LEU A 69 8.22 25.01 -1.94
CA LEU A 69 6.78 25.22 -1.77
C LEU A 69 6.37 25.14 -0.30
N GLU A 70 6.92 24.21 0.47
CA GLU A 70 6.69 24.08 1.92
C GLU A 70 7.16 25.34 2.66
N GLY A 71 8.35 25.87 2.31
CA GLY A 71 8.84 27.14 2.85
C GLY A 71 7.93 28.33 2.53
N GLU A 72 7.40 28.39 1.31
CA GLU A 72 6.44 29.43 0.91
C GLU A 72 5.10 29.28 1.65
N VAL A 73 4.60 28.05 1.80
CA VAL A 73 3.39 27.78 2.59
C VAL A 73 3.58 28.20 4.04
N ALA A 74 4.71 27.86 4.67
CA ALA A 74 5.00 28.26 6.04
C ALA A 74 5.07 29.79 6.18
N ARG A 75 5.72 30.47 5.23
CA ARG A 75 5.78 31.94 5.17
C ARG A 75 4.39 32.57 5.04
N LEU A 76 3.54 32.02 4.15
CA LEU A 76 2.18 32.50 3.96
C LEU A 76 1.32 32.25 5.20
N GLN A 77 1.47 31.09 5.85
CA GLN A 77 0.78 30.78 7.10
C GLN A 77 1.16 31.75 8.21
N GLU A 78 2.44 32.07 8.36
CA GLU A 78 2.91 33.06 9.34
C GLU A 78 2.33 34.46 9.06
N LEU A 79 2.39 34.91 7.80
CA LEU A 79 1.84 36.21 7.40
C LEU A 79 0.33 36.32 7.63
N LEU A 80 -0.40 35.22 7.39
CA LEU A 80 -1.85 35.14 7.55
C LEU A 80 -2.27 34.71 8.98
N LYS A 81 -1.31 34.44 9.87
CA LYS A 81 -1.53 33.90 11.23
C LYS A 81 -2.41 32.65 11.24
N LEU A 82 -2.20 31.79 10.24
CA LEU A 82 -2.90 30.50 10.15
C LEU A 82 -2.25 29.49 11.10
N PRO A 83 -3.02 28.58 11.70
CA PRO A 83 -2.45 27.47 12.45
C PRO A 83 -1.60 26.59 11.53
N SER A 84 -0.48 26.08 12.05
CA SER A 84 0.35 25.12 11.33
C SER A 84 -0.37 23.77 11.20
N TYR A 85 -0.04 23.01 10.15
CA TYR A 85 -0.54 21.65 10.00
C TYR A 85 0.15 20.72 11.00
N THR A 86 -0.57 19.67 11.43
CA THR A 86 0.03 18.59 12.21
C THR A 86 1.13 17.91 11.38
N GLU A 87 2.35 17.91 11.91
CA GLU A 87 3.45 17.16 11.30
C GLU A 87 3.36 15.69 11.66
N TYR A 88 3.79 14.82 10.74
CA TYR A 88 3.78 13.38 10.92
C TYR A 88 5.17 12.81 10.63
N ARG A 89 5.63 11.93 11.52
CA ARG A 89 6.77 11.05 11.23
C ARG A 89 6.27 9.80 10.50
N ALA A 90 6.79 9.57 9.30
CA ALA A 90 6.51 8.38 8.52
C ALA A 90 7.32 7.18 9.03
N GLU A 91 6.65 6.12 9.45
CA GLU A 91 7.26 4.89 9.95
C GLU A 91 6.86 3.68 9.07
N PRO A 92 7.73 3.24 8.13
CA PRO A 92 7.44 2.09 7.26
C PRO A 92 7.34 0.79 8.06
N ALA A 93 6.34 -0.04 7.83
CA ALA A 93 6.12 -1.30 8.52
C ALA A 93 5.72 -2.41 7.53
N ARG A 94 6.19 -3.64 7.79
CA ARG A 94 5.79 -4.82 7.03
C ARG A 94 4.51 -5.42 7.58
N VAL A 95 3.65 -5.92 6.69
CA VAL A 95 2.42 -6.65 7.04
C VAL A 95 2.78 -8.07 7.48
N ALA A 96 2.36 -8.45 8.69
CA ALA A 96 2.58 -9.78 9.26
C ALA A 96 1.43 -10.74 8.94
N ARG A 97 0.19 -10.25 9.04
CA ARG A 97 -1.04 -11.03 8.87
C ARG A 97 -2.15 -10.12 8.35
N ARG A 98 -3.04 -10.70 7.58
CA ARG A 98 -4.31 -10.10 7.20
C ARG A 98 -5.46 -11.01 7.59
N ASP A 99 -6.52 -10.40 8.05
CA ASP A 99 -7.80 -11.06 8.27
C ASP A 99 -8.86 -10.29 7.47
N PHE A 100 -9.41 -10.96 6.45
CA PHE A 100 -10.44 -10.41 5.55
C PHE A 100 -11.82 -11.01 5.85
N ASN A 101 -12.06 -11.48 7.07
CA ASN A 101 -13.39 -11.92 7.44
C ASN A 101 -14.41 -10.79 7.21
N VAL A 102 -15.56 -11.13 6.62
CA VAL A 102 -16.64 -10.21 6.23
C VAL A 102 -17.08 -9.30 7.38
N TRP A 103 -16.96 -9.79 8.63
CA TRP A 103 -17.37 -9.04 9.81
C TRP A 103 -16.25 -8.20 10.46
N TRP A 104 -14.98 -8.52 10.25
CA TRP A 104 -13.86 -7.85 10.93
C TRP A 104 -12.62 -7.86 10.04
N GLN A 105 -12.46 -6.77 9.29
CA GLN A 105 -11.33 -6.58 8.39
C GLN A 105 -10.18 -5.89 9.13
N ARG A 106 -9.10 -6.65 9.36
CA ARG A 106 -7.95 -6.23 10.16
C ARG A 106 -6.63 -6.66 9.54
N MET A 107 -5.59 -5.92 9.87
CA MET A 107 -4.22 -6.22 9.44
C MET A 107 -3.27 -6.07 10.62
N VAL A 108 -2.31 -6.97 10.75
CA VAL A 108 -1.26 -6.88 11.78
C VAL A 108 0.03 -6.42 11.12
N ILE A 109 0.66 -5.39 11.66
CA ILE A 109 1.93 -4.84 11.20
C ILE A 109 3.06 -5.16 12.19
N ARG A 110 4.28 -5.33 11.68
CA ARG A 110 5.48 -5.68 12.47
C ARG A 110 6.16 -4.48 13.13
N LYS A 111 5.38 -3.51 13.62
CA LYS A 111 5.84 -2.38 14.42
C LYS A 111 4.79 -2.04 15.46
N GLY A 112 5.23 -1.55 16.61
CA GLY A 112 4.39 -1.22 17.75
C GLY A 112 4.92 -0.03 18.55
N ARG A 113 4.60 0.00 19.85
CA ARG A 113 4.94 1.10 20.76
C ARG A 113 6.43 1.42 20.78
N ASN A 114 7.30 0.42 20.67
CA ASN A 114 8.75 0.63 20.67
C ASN A 114 9.26 1.40 19.43
N TYR A 115 8.43 1.56 18.41
CA TYR A 115 8.69 2.37 17.22
C TYR A 115 7.92 3.72 17.26
N GLY A 116 7.30 4.05 18.40
CA GLY A 116 6.52 5.27 18.62
C GLY A 116 5.12 5.24 18.01
N ILE A 117 4.61 4.07 17.59
CA ILE A 117 3.24 3.95 17.07
C ILE A 117 2.24 4.13 18.21
N THR A 118 1.21 4.93 17.95
CA THR A 118 0.11 5.22 18.88
C THR A 118 -1.23 4.71 18.32
N GLU A 119 -2.19 4.48 19.22
CA GLU A 119 -3.55 4.16 18.80
C GLU A 119 -4.16 5.36 18.05
N GLY A 120 -4.93 5.08 17.00
CA GLY A 120 -5.48 6.08 16.09
C GLY A 120 -4.56 6.49 14.95
N ALA A 121 -3.25 6.19 15.00
CA ALA A 121 -2.31 6.60 13.97
C ALA A 121 -2.75 6.14 12.55
N PRO A 122 -2.77 7.02 11.54
CA PRO A 122 -3.08 6.65 10.17
C PRO A 122 -2.10 5.65 9.60
N VAL A 123 -2.62 4.73 8.79
CA VAL A 123 -1.81 3.79 8.03
C VAL A 123 -2.12 4.01 6.56
N ILE A 124 -1.07 4.21 5.77
CA ILE A 124 -1.15 4.51 4.34
C ILE A 124 -0.26 3.57 3.52
N PHE A 125 -0.51 3.52 2.22
CA PHE A 125 0.34 2.85 1.24
C PHE A 125 0.32 3.67 -0.07
N VAL A 126 1.00 3.18 -1.11
CA VAL A 126 1.09 3.87 -2.41
C VAL A 126 -0.28 4.18 -3.05
N GLY A 127 -1.33 3.43 -2.73
CA GLY A 127 -2.69 3.67 -3.24
C GLY A 127 -3.55 4.61 -2.39
N GLY A 128 -3.04 5.05 -1.23
CA GLY A 128 -3.77 5.94 -0.32
C GLY A 128 -3.92 5.36 1.08
N VAL A 129 -5.08 5.55 1.68
CA VAL A 129 -5.35 5.12 3.05
C VAL A 129 -5.53 3.60 3.13
N VAL A 130 -4.86 2.97 4.08
CA VAL A 130 -5.09 1.56 4.46
C VAL A 130 -6.09 1.47 5.60
N GLY A 131 -5.95 2.34 6.60
CA GLY A 131 -6.76 2.29 7.81
C GLY A 131 -6.17 3.15 8.93
N ARG A 132 -6.51 2.80 10.17
CA ARG A 132 -5.92 3.37 11.38
C ARG A 132 -5.49 2.28 12.35
N VAL A 133 -4.48 2.57 13.16
CA VAL A 133 -4.07 1.69 14.24
C VAL A 133 -5.16 1.64 15.30
N ARG A 134 -5.63 0.43 15.64
CA ARG A 134 -6.67 0.20 16.64
C ARG A 134 -6.09 -0.29 17.97
N VAL A 135 -5.07 -1.15 17.92
CA VAL A 135 -4.42 -1.72 19.10
C VAL A 135 -2.92 -1.70 18.89
N VAL A 136 -2.17 -1.28 19.92
CA VAL A 136 -0.71 -1.23 19.88
C VAL A 136 -0.11 -2.17 20.92
N HIS A 137 0.70 -3.12 20.45
CA HIS A 137 1.57 -3.94 21.29
C HIS A 137 3.01 -3.41 21.24
N ALA A 138 3.95 -4.07 21.94
CA ALA A 138 5.35 -3.61 22.00
C ALA A 138 6.02 -3.57 20.61
N TYR A 139 5.86 -4.64 19.83
CA TYR A 139 6.53 -4.82 18.52
C TYR A 139 5.55 -5.05 17.35
N THR A 140 4.26 -5.08 17.62
CA THR A 140 3.21 -5.26 16.61
C THR A 140 2.06 -4.30 16.87
N SER A 141 1.27 -4.02 15.83
CA SER A 141 0.03 -3.25 15.95
C SER A 141 -1.05 -3.85 15.08
N GLU A 142 -2.29 -3.74 15.53
CA GLU A 142 -3.47 -4.10 14.75
C GLU A 142 -4.03 -2.85 14.08
N VAL A 143 -4.28 -2.94 12.78
CA VAL A 143 -4.83 -1.90 11.92
C VAL A 143 -6.27 -2.27 11.57
N GLU A 144 -7.18 -1.35 11.85
CA GLU A 144 -8.56 -1.39 11.37
C GLU A 144 -8.60 -0.82 9.95
N LEU A 145 -8.99 -1.65 8.98
CA LEU A 145 -8.95 -1.30 7.55
C LEU A 145 -10.07 -0.35 7.15
N ILE A 146 -9.83 0.50 6.15
CA ILE A 146 -10.85 1.42 5.61
C ILE A 146 -12.08 0.69 5.05
N SER A 147 -11.89 -0.54 4.60
CA SER A 147 -12.96 -1.39 4.09
C SER A 147 -13.88 -1.91 5.21
N ASN A 148 -13.49 -1.79 6.49
CA ASN A 148 -14.25 -2.28 7.63
C ASN A 148 -15.52 -1.44 7.86
N PRO A 149 -16.72 -2.04 7.99
CA PRO A 149 -17.96 -1.31 8.20
C PRO A 149 -18.02 -0.49 9.49
N GLY A 150 -17.18 -0.82 10.48
CA GLY A 150 -17.05 -0.05 11.71
C GLY A 150 -16.17 1.20 11.60
N LEU A 151 -15.37 1.33 10.53
CA LEU A 151 -14.51 2.48 10.32
C LEU A 151 -15.29 3.62 9.67
N ARG A 152 -15.28 4.78 10.34
CA ARG A 152 -15.79 6.05 9.81
C ARG A 152 -14.71 7.12 9.85
N MET A 153 -14.71 8.00 8.86
CA MET A 153 -13.76 9.11 8.80
C MET A 153 -14.32 10.29 7.98
N ALA A 154 -13.84 11.49 8.30
CA ALA A 154 -14.19 12.70 7.58
C ALA A 154 -13.43 12.78 6.25
N ALA A 155 -14.17 12.97 5.17
CA ALA A 155 -13.65 13.00 3.80
C ALA A 155 -14.08 14.28 3.08
N THR A 156 -13.47 14.55 1.93
CA THR A 156 -13.93 15.56 0.97
C THR A 156 -13.70 15.05 -0.45
N ILE A 157 -14.47 15.55 -1.40
CA ILE A 157 -14.14 15.35 -2.81
C ILE A 157 -12.90 16.21 -3.11
N GLU A 158 -11.96 15.66 -3.87
CA GLU A 158 -10.79 16.43 -4.27
C GLU A 158 -11.18 17.71 -5.02
N GLY A 159 -10.62 18.84 -4.58
CA GLY A 159 -10.95 20.16 -5.10
C GLY A 159 -12.23 20.78 -4.51
N ASP A 160 -12.89 20.08 -3.59
CA ASP A 160 -14.04 20.57 -2.81
C ASP A 160 -13.64 20.74 -1.34
N THR A 161 -14.33 21.65 -0.64
CA THR A 161 -14.12 21.94 0.79
C THR A 161 -15.28 21.46 1.65
N ARG A 162 -16.37 21.01 1.04
CA ARG A 162 -17.57 20.55 1.75
C ARG A 162 -17.32 19.18 2.40
N PRO A 163 -17.54 19.04 3.71
CA PRO A 163 -17.24 17.81 4.42
C PRO A 163 -18.21 16.70 4.05
N LEU A 164 -17.68 15.49 3.92
CA LEU A 164 -18.39 14.25 3.68
C LEU A 164 -18.05 13.25 4.79
N SER A 165 -18.91 12.26 5.01
CA SER A 165 -18.64 11.15 5.93
C SER A 165 -18.40 9.88 5.12
N TYR A 166 -17.20 9.31 5.22
CA TYR A 166 -16.89 8.00 4.64
C TYR A 166 -17.11 6.90 5.67
N GLN A 167 -17.67 5.78 5.23
CA GLN A 167 -17.79 4.55 6.00
C GLN A 167 -17.36 3.34 5.14
N GLY A 168 -16.65 2.39 5.76
CA GLY A 168 -16.35 1.11 5.10
C GLY A 168 -17.61 0.29 4.80
N GLY A 169 -17.54 -0.61 3.82
CA GLY A 169 -18.67 -1.45 3.40
C GLY A 169 -18.64 -2.85 3.99
N ASN A 170 -19.80 -3.52 4.00
CA ASN A 170 -19.86 -4.97 4.20
C ASN A 170 -19.33 -5.66 2.95
N ASN A 171 -18.03 -5.90 2.90
CA ASN A 171 -17.35 -6.39 1.73
C ASN A 171 -17.36 -7.93 1.69
N PRO A 172 -17.79 -8.54 0.56
CA PRO A 172 -17.73 -9.99 0.39
C PRO A 172 -16.26 -10.45 0.28
N THR A 173 -15.96 -11.67 0.74
CA THR A 173 -14.59 -12.23 0.77
C THR A 173 -13.87 -12.21 -0.57
N PHE A 174 -14.60 -12.28 -1.69
CA PHE A 174 -14.04 -12.39 -3.05
C PHE A 174 -14.45 -11.23 -3.98
N GLY A 175 -15.01 -10.14 -3.44
CA GLY A 175 -15.40 -8.98 -4.24
C GLY A 175 -14.52 -7.76 -3.99
N PRO A 176 -14.53 -6.78 -4.91
CA PRO A 176 -13.75 -5.56 -4.75
C PRO A 176 -14.22 -4.81 -3.50
N ALA A 177 -13.28 -4.35 -2.69
CA ALA A 177 -13.59 -3.58 -1.49
C ALA A 177 -14.29 -2.26 -1.86
N LYS A 178 -15.42 -2.02 -1.20
CA LYS A 178 -16.27 -0.85 -1.33
C LYS A 178 -16.47 -0.17 0.02
N GLY A 179 -16.89 1.08 -0.04
CA GLY A 179 -17.45 1.82 1.07
C GLY A 179 -18.59 2.72 0.61
N THR A 180 -19.16 3.46 1.54
CA THR A 180 -20.21 4.44 1.29
C THR A 180 -19.76 5.82 1.73
N VAL A 181 -20.29 6.84 1.09
CA VAL A 181 -20.11 8.23 1.50
C VAL A 181 -21.47 8.89 1.70
N GLU A 182 -21.61 9.62 2.79
CA GLU A 182 -22.82 10.35 3.16
C GLU A 182 -22.60 11.86 3.10
N PHE A 183 -23.70 12.61 3.10
CA PHE A 183 -23.73 14.08 3.04
C PHE A 183 -23.19 14.66 1.72
N VAL A 184 -23.29 13.89 0.62
CA VAL A 184 -22.86 14.37 -0.69
C VAL A 184 -23.80 15.50 -1.16
N PRO A 185 -23.27 16.68 -1.55
CA PRO A 185 -24.09 17.79 -2.01
C PRO A 185 -24.93 17.46 -3.25
N LEU A 186 -26.09 18.10 -3.39
CA LEU A 186 -27.06 17.81 -4.47
C LEU A 186 -26.54 18.16 -5.87
N ASP A 187 -25.61 19.11 -5.99
CA ASP A 187 -24.95 19.50 -7.24
C ASP A 187 -23.88 18.50 -7.68
N VAL A 188 -23.41 17.63 -6.78
CA VAL A 188 -22.38 16.63 -7.10
C VAL A 188 -22.99 15.49 -7.90
N THR A 189 -22.33 15.14 -8.99
CA THR A 189 -22.63 13.98 -9.83
C THR A 189 -21.38 13.11 -9.97
N ALA A 190 -21.59 11.80 -9.95
CA ALA A 190 -20.54 10.80 -10.16
C ALA A 190 -21.13 9.61 -10.91
N THR A 191 -20.43 9.18 -11.96
CA THR A 191 -20.77 7.99 -12.75
C THR A 191 -19.52 7.12 -12.90
N PRO A 192 -19.64 5.87 -13.37
CA PRO A 192 -18.46 5.04 -13.63
C PRO A 192 -17.47 5.65 -14.65
N SER A 193 -17.97 6.44 -15.60
CA SER A 193 -17.13 7.14 -16.60
C SER A 193 -16.58 8.47 -16.09
N ALA A 194 -17.26 9.12 -15.14
CA ALA A 194 -16.86 10.38 -14.52
C ALA A 194 -16.84 10.25 -13.00
N SER A 195 -15.98 9.36 -12.50
CA SER A 195 -15.84 9.13 -11.06
C SER A 195 -15.16 10.32 -10.38
N ARG A 196 -15.45 10.54 -9.09
CA ARG A 196 -14.83 11.60 -8.28
C ARG A 196 -13.85 10.99 -7.28
N ARG A 197 -12.66 11.58 -7.16
CA ARG A 197 -11.67 11.14 -6.16
C ARG A 197 -12.09 11.64 -4.77
N LEU A 198 -12.15 10.71 -3.83
CA LEU A 198 -12.45 10.96 -2.42
C LEU A 198 -11.13 10.99 -1.64
N VAL A 199 -10.92 12.04 -0.86
CA VAL A 199 -9.71 12.23 -0.05
C VAL A 199 -10.05 12.51 1.41
N THR A 200 -9.12 12.29 2.33
CA THR A 200 -9.26 12.68 3.74
C THR A 200 -9.38 14.19 3.88
N SER A 201 -10.26 14.65 4.76
CA SER A 201 -10.50 16.10 4.95
C SER A 201 -9.50 16.77 5.91
N GLY A 202 -8.78 16.01 6.74
CA GLY A 202 -8.02 16.55 7.87
C GLY A 202 -8.85 16.84 9.12
N VAL A 203 -10.18 16.84 9.00
CA VAL A 203 -11.10 17.14 10.11
C VAL A 203 -11.12 15.96 11.09
N GLY A 204 -11.04 16.29 12.39
CA GLY A 204 -11.00 15.30 13.48
C GLY A 204 -9.59 14.89 13.91
N GLY A 205 -8.53 15.40 13.28
CA GLY A 205 -7.15 15.30 13.76
C GLY A 205 -6.50 13.90 13.67
N VAL A 206 -7.22 12.91 13.13
CA VAL A 206 -6.69 11.54 12.99
C VAL A 206 -5.88 11.41 11.72
N PHE A 207 -6.44 11.77 10.56
CA PHE A 207 -5.80 11.64 9.25
C PHE A 207 -5.35 13.01 8.74
N PRO A 208 -4.14 13.15 8.14
CA PRO A 208 -3.81 14.38 7.42
C PRO A 208 -4.75 14.55 6.23
N ALA A 209 -4.96 15.79 5.80
CA ALA A 209 -5.79 16.10 4.65
C ALA A 209 -5.15 15.64 3.34
N GLY A 210 -5.97 15.25 2.35
CA GLY A 210 -5.52 14.97 0.98
C GLY A 210 -5.08 13.54 0.69
N LEU A 211 -5.20 12.60 1.64
CA LEU A 211 -4.91 11.18 1.38
C LEU A 211 -6.07 10.54 0.61
N THR A 212 -5.76 9.84 -0.48
CA THR A 212 -6.78 9.13 -1.29
C THR A 212 -7.46 8.03 -0.46
N ILE A 213 -8.79 8.07 -0.39
CA ILE A 213 -9.62 7.02 0.19
C ILE A 213 -10.10 6.07 -0.92
N GLY A 214 -10.58 6.63 -2.03
CA GLY A 214 -11.11 5.85 -3.15
C GLY A 214 -11.77 6.72 -4.21
N GLN A 215 -12.64 6.12 -5.02
CA GLN A 215 -13.38 6.79 -6.09
C GLN A 215 -14.89 6.64 -5.91
N ILE A 216 -15.59 7.76 -5.83
CA ILE A 216 -17.05 7.79 -5.89
C ILE A 216 -17.45 7.54 -7.34
N PHE A 217 -18.18 6.47 -7.60
CA PHE A 217 -18.61 6.09 -8.96
C PHE A 217 -20.12 6.08 -9.15
N ARG A 218 -20.88 6.26 -8.07
CA ARG A 218 -22.34 6.36 -8.07
C ARG A 218 -22.78 7.23 -6.91
N VAL A 219 -23.77 8.09 -7.13
CA VAL A 219 -24.43 8.90 -6.10
C VAL A 219 -25.94 8.87 -6.31
N ASP A 220 -26.68 8.63 -5.23
CA ASP A 220 -28.14 8.54 -5.21
C ASP A 220 -28.70 9.49 -4.13
N PRO A 221 -29.89 10.08 -4.30
CA PRO A 221 -30.53 10.90 -3.26
C PRO A 221 -30.69 10.12 -1.95
N SER A 222 -30.42 10.78 -0.82
CA SER A 222 -30.74 10.23 0.49
C SER A 222 -32.25 10.27 0.75
N THR A 223 -32.71 9.52 1.77
CA THR A 223 -34.14 9.41 2.11
C THR A 223 -34.81 10.74 2.46
N ASP A 224 -34.06 11.68 3.02
CA ASP A 224 -34.53 13.03 3.37
C ASP A 224 -34.51 14.02 2.18
N GLY A 225 -33.88 13.66 1.05
CA GLY A 225 -33.73 14.50 -0.14
C GLY A 225 -32.82 15.72 0.04
N LEU A 226 -32.21 15.91 1.20
CA LEU A 226 -31.33 17.06 1.49
C LEU A 226 -29.90 16.83 0.96
N PHE A 227 -29.48 15.57 0.91
CA PHE A 227 -28.16 15.16 0.46
C PHE A 227 -28.26 13.98 -0.53
N LYS A 228 -27.09 13.49 -0.94
CA LYS A 228 -26.91 12.23 -1.64
C LYS A 228 -26.04 11.30 -0.81
N THR A 229 -26.18 10.02 -1.06
CA THR A 229 -25.28 8.96 -0.61
C THR A 229 -24.56 8.39 -1.81
N GLY A 230 -23.27 8.13 -1.71
CA GLY A 230 -22.46 7.60 -2.80
C GLY A 230 -21.84 6.24 -2.49
N GLU A 231 -21.62 5.45 -3.54
CA GLU A 231 -20.76 4.26 -3.48
C GLU A 231 -19.32 4.63 -3.83
N VAL A 232 -18.39 4.15 -2.99
CA VAL A 232 -16.95 4.36 -3.13
C VAL A 232 -16.28 3.04 -3.48
N ARG A 233 -15.48 3.04 -4.55
CA ARG A 233 -14.60 1.92 -4.90
C ARG A 233 -13.22 2.18 -4.31
N LEU A 234 -12.70 1.21 -3.56
CA LEU A 234 -11.36 1.27 -2.99
C LEU A 234 -10.32 0.75 -3.97
N ASP A 235 -9.05 1.06 -3.71
CA ASP A 235 -7.94 0.57 -4.53
C ASP A 235 -7.81 -0.96 -4.35
N PRO A 236 -7.87 -1.76 -5.44
CA PRO A 236 -7.79 -3.23 -5.35
C PRO A 236 -6.44 -3.72 -4.84
N ARG A 237 -5.39 -2.89 -4.90
CA ARG A 237 -4.08 -3.23 -4.34
C ARG A 237 -4.10 -3.34 -2.82
N LEU A 238 -5.13 -2.81 -2.14
CA LEU A 238 -5.31 -2.94 -0.70
C LEU A 238 -5.28 -4.40 -0.24
N ASP A 239 -5.73 -5.33 -1.11
CA ASP A 239 -5.76 -6.76 -0.85
C ASP A 239 -4.36 -7.40 -0.84
N SER A 240 -3.40 -6.82 -1.58
CA SER A 240 -2.06 -7.39 -1.79
C SER A 240 -0.90 -6.58 -1.18
N VAL A 241 -1.16 -5.46 -0.49
CA VAL A 241 -0.11 -4.62 0.15
C VAL A 241 0.77 -5.39 1.14
N SER A 242 2.06 -5.53 0.87
CA SER A 242 3.02 -6.17 1.80
C SER A 242 3.69 -5.18 2.76
N GLU A 243 3.73 -3.90 2.38
CA GLU A 243 4.40 -2.82 3.10
C GLU A 243 3.49 -1.60 3.21
N VAL A 244 3.40 -1.06 4.41
CA VAL A 244 2.60 0.11 4.74
C VAL A 244 3.45 1.15 5.46
N THR A 245 2.96 2.37 5.54
CA THR A 245 3.60 3.44 6.32
C THR A 245 2.63 3.93 7.37
N VAL A 246 3.07 3.96 8.63
CA VAL A 246 2.29 4.55 9.72
C VAL A 246 2.68 6.02 9.86
N LEU A 247 1.68 6.90 9.93
CA LEU A 247 1.89 8.32 10.15
C LEU A 247 1.76 8.59 11.66
N ILE A 248 2.89 8.82 12.32
CA ILE A 248 2.92 9.09 13.75
C ILE A 248 2.81 10.60 13.94
N PRO A 249 1.73 11.13 14.54
CA PRO A 249 1.61 12.56 14.76
C PRO A 249 2.73 13.03 15.69
N LEU A 250 3.46 14.05 15.28
CA LEU A 250 4.38 14.76 16.15
C LEU A 250 3.51 15.69 17.01
N GLN A 251 3.50 15.47 18.33
CA GLN A 251 2.82 16.39 19.24
C GLN A 251 3.48 17.76 19.12
N THR A 252 2.72 18.74 18.62
CA THR A 252 3.04 20.15 18.82
C THR A 252 2.39 20.52 20.15
N ASP A 253 3.20 20.77 21.18
CA ASP A 253 2.76 21.31 22.47
C ASP A 253 2.03 22.66 22.31
#